data_AF-G9MA01-F1
#
_entry.id   AF-G9MA01-F1
#
_cell.length_a   1.000
_cell.length_b   1.000
_cell.length_c   1.000
_cell.angle_alpha   90.00
_cell.angle_beta   90.00
_cell.angle_gamma   90.00
#
_symmetry.space_group_name_H-M   'P 1'
#
loop_
_entity.id
_entity.type
_entity.pdbx_description
1 polymer ?
#
loop_
_entity_poly.entity_id
_entity_poly.type
_entity_poly.pdbx_seq_one_letter_code
_entity_poly.pdbx_strand_id
1 'polypeptide(L)'
;THWKHGGIVGVMGYGGGVIGRYSDLPEKYPGVSHFHTIRVNQPAGWFYNTEALRKLCDVWEGHGSGLTNMHGSTGDMILLGTTTDELEPIFDELQKIDFDLGGSGSDMRTPSCCNGMARCEWACYDTMGACYDFTQDFQDELHR
;
A
#
# COMPACT_ATOMS: atom_id res chain seq x y z
N THR A 1 18.41 -15.73 -1.78
CA THR A 1 17.73 -14.59 -1.13
C THR A 1 18.13 -14.57 0.33
N HIS A 2 18.26 -13.40 0.96
CA HIS A 2 18.66 -13.23 2.37
C HIS A 2 17.51 -12.74 3.26
N TRP A 3 16.32 -13.26 2.94
CA TRP A 3 15.09 -12.99 3.64
C TRP A 3 14.54 -14.33 4.13
N LYS A 4 14.13 -14.40 5.40
CA LYS A 4 13.45 -15.57 5.95
C LYS A 4 12.12 -15.80 5.24
N HIS A 5 11.60 -17.02 5.38
CA HIS A 5 10.28 -17.35 4.86
C HIS A 5 9.18 -16.62 5.65
N GLY A 6 8.37 -15.84 4.94
CA GLY A 6 7.15 -15.25 5.46
C GLY A 6 7.34 -14.23 6.58
N GLY A 7 6.25 -14.00 7.30
CA GLY A 7 6.10 -13.04 8.38
C GLY A 7 4.64 -12.59 8.45
N ILE A 8 3.96 -12.85 9.57
CA ILE A 8 2.58 -12.41 9.80
C ILE A 8 2.65 -11.19 10.72
N VAL A 9 2.29 -10.04 10.16
CA VAL A 9 2.19 -8.75 10.84
C VAL A 9 1.07 -7.96 10.13
N GLY A 10 0.47 -7.00 10.81
CA GLY A 10 -0.65 -6.23 10.27
C GLY A 10 -1.05 -5.13 11.25
N VAL A 11 -2.17 -4.47 10.95
CA VAL A 11 -2.78 -3.43 11.78
C VAL A 11 -4.10 -3.93 12.36
N MET A 12 -4.48 -3.41 13.51
CA MET A 12 -5.69 -3.80 14.21
C MET A 12 -6.93 -3.50 13.35
N GLY A 13 -7.75 -4.53 13.14
CA GLY A 13 -8.98 -4.44 12.35
C GLY A 13 -8.85 -5.00 10.93
N TYR A 14 -7.63 -5.08 10.35
CA TYR A 14 -7.41 -5.61 9.00
C TYR A 14 -6.62 -6.94 9.03
N GLY A 15 -7.05 -7.87 8.18
CA GLY A 15 -6.38 -9.16 7.94
C GLY A 15 -5.27 -9.10 6.88
N GLY A 16 -5.16 -7.99 6.14
CA GLY A 16 -4.28 -7.79 4.99
C GLY A 16 -3.57 -6.43 4.95
N GLY A 17 -2.94 -6.14 3.82
CA GLY A 17 -2.27 -4.86 3.53
C GLY A 17 -0.79 -4.75 3.92
N VAL A 18 -0.29 -5.60 4.82
CA VAL A 18 1.13 -5.61 5.23
C VAL A 18 1.79 -6.96 4.94
N ILE A 19 2.94 -6.93 4.27
CA ILE A 19 3.76 -8.12 4.01
C ILE A 19 4.94 -8.15 4.98
N GLY A 20 4.86 -9.03 5.97
CA GLY A 20 5.94 -9.27 6.91
C GLY A 20 7.19 -9.84 6.22
N ARG A 21 8.34 -9.26 6.57
CA ARG A 21 9.65 -9.70 6.09
C ARG A 21 10.74 -9.46 7.12
N TYR A 22 11.61 -10.46 7.24
CA TYR A 22 12.69 -10.51 8.20
C TYR A 22 13.98 -10.96 7.54
N SER A 23 15.10 -10.30 7.83
CA SER A 23 16.41 -10.74 7.34
C SER A 23 16.83 -12.07 7.97
N ASP A 24 17.53 -12.93 7.22
CA ASP A 24 18.19 -14.11 7.76
C ASP A 24 19.56 -13.81 8.39
N LEU A 25 20.04 -12.56 8.30
CA LEU A 25 21.31 -12.07 8.83
C LEU A 25 21.13 -10.84 9.76
N PRO A 26 20.27 -10.91 10.80
CA PRO A 26 19.91 -9.75 11.62
C PRO A 26 21.09 -9.15 12.41
N GLU A 27 22.06 -9.97 12.83
CA GLU A 27 23.25 -9.48 13.55
C GLU A 27 24.19 -8.68 12.63
N LYS A 28 24.28 -9.08 11.35
CA LYS A 28 25.14 -8.42 10.36
C LYS A 28 24.50 -7.16 9.80
N TYR A 29 23.17 -7.16 9.63
CA TYR A 29 22.40 -6.05 9.06
C TYR A 29 21.20 -5.70 9.95
N PRO A 30 21.43 -5.13 11.15
CA PRO A 30 20.38 -4.88 12.13
C PRO A 30 19.29 -3.93 11.65
N GLY A 31 19.62 -2.96 10.78
CA GLY A 31 18.67 -1.98 10.22
C GLY A 31 17.62 -2.58 9.26
N VAL A 32 17.77 -3.83 8.85
CA VAL A 32 16.78 -4.57 8.03
C VAL A 32 16.39 -5.90 8.68
N SER A 33 16.60 -6.02 10.00
CA SER A 33 16.16 -7.19 10.77
C SER A 33 14.64 -7.40 10.61
N HIS A 34 13.89 -6.30 10.66
CA HIS A 34 12.51 -6.17 10.17
C HIS A 34 12.54 -5.26 8.93
N PHE A 35 11.80 -5.65 7.89
CA PHE A 35 11.74 -4.86 6.66
C PHE A 35 10.40 -5.06 5.95
N HIS A 36 9.33 -4.74 6.67
CA HIS A 36 7.96 -5.00 6.24
C HIS A 36 7.54 -4.08 5.10
N THR A 37 6.69 -4.59 4.21
CA THR A 37 6.12 -3.80 3.11
C THR A 37 4.69 -3.43 3.45
N ILE A 38 4.33 -2.16 3.32
CA ILE A 38 2.96 -1.68 3.43
C ILE A 38 2.43 -1.37 2.04
N ARG A 39 1.23 -1.87 1.73
CA ARG A 39 0.50 -1.55 0.51
C ARG A 39 -0.47 -0.42 0.83
N VAL A 40 -0.40 0.67 0.08
CA VAL A 40 -1.29 1.82 0.21
C VAL A 40 -2.15 1.90 -1.04
N ASN A 41 -3.46 1.99 -0.87
CA ASN A 41 -4.43 2.02 -1.95
C ASN A 41 -4.27 3.31 -2.77
N GLN A 42 -4.12 3.17 -4.08
CA GLN A 42 -3.91 4.29 -5.00
C GLN A 42 -5.24 4.90 -5.47
N PRO A 43 -5.27 6.20 -5.85
CA PRO A 43 -6.37 6.74 -6.63
C PRO A 43 -6.48 6.04 -7.99
N ALA A 44 -7.71 5.85 -8.46
CA ALA A 44 -7.99 5.24 -9.76
C ALA A 44 -7.21 5.94 -10.89
N GLY A 45 -6.60 5.16 -11.79
CA GLY A 45 -5.77 5.67 -12.88
C GLY A 45 -4.44 6.32 -12.45
N TRP A 46 -4.03 6.23 -11.18
CA TRP A 46 -2.78 6.76 -10.64
C TRP A 46 -2.58 8.26 -10.84
N PHE A 47 -3.67 9.04 -10.78
CA PHE A 47 -3.59 10.51 -10.84
C PHE A 47 -3.35 11.09 -9.44
N TYR A 48 -2.28 11.86 -9.30
CA TYR A 48 -1.91 12.51 -8.04
C TYR A 48 -1.73 14.01 -8.25
N ASN A 49 -2.06 14.79 -7.21
CA ASN A 49 -1.50 16.13 -7.06
C ASN A 49 -0.19 16.06 -6.24
N THR A 50 0.66 17.09 -6.36
CA THR A 50 1.97 17.08 -5.68
C THR A 50 1.86 17.20 -4.16
N GLU A 51 0.74 17.71 -3.63
CA GLU A 51 0.52 17.83 -2.19
C GLU A 51 0.31 16.45 -1.55
N ALA A 52 -0.55 15.61 -2.15
CA ALA A 52 -0.81 14.25 -1.70
C ALA A 52 0.47 13.40 -1.69
N LEU A 53 1.29 13.48 -2.74
CA LEU A 53 2.56 12.76 -2.80
C LEU A 53 3.55 13.24 -1.73
N ARG A 54 3.62 14.56 -1.47
CA ARG A 54 4.50 15.09 -0.41
C ARG A 54 4.05 14.60 0.97
N LYS A 55 2.75 14.65 1.27
CA LYS A 55 2.21 14.12 2.53
C LYS A 55 2.54 12.63 2.71
N LEU A 56 2.41 11.81 1.66
CA LEU A 56 2.82 10.40 1.70
C LEU A 56 4.33 10.24 1.95
N CYS A 57 5.17 11.08 1.32
CA CYS A 57 6.60 11.09 1.59
C CYS A 57 6.92 11.48 3.04
N ASP A 58 6.22 12.49 3.59
CA ASP A 58 6.43 12.95 4.97
C ASP A 58 6.11 11.84 5.99
N VAL A 59 4.97 11.15 5.81
CA VAL A 59 4.62 9.96 6.62
C VAL A 59 5.69 8.88 6.50
N TRP A 60 6.12 8.58 5.27
CA TRP A 60 7.07 7.50 5.04
C TRP A 60 8.50 7.82 5.50
N GLU A 61 8.91 9.08 5.45
CA GLU A 61 10.19 9.55 6.01
C GLU A 61 10.18 9.47 7.54
N GLY A 62 9.04 9.77 8.19
CA GLY A 62 8.89 9.69 9.64
C GLY A 62 8.99 8.27 10.20
N HIS A 63 8.52 7.27 9.44
CA HIS A 63 8.25 5.92 9.98
C HIS A 63 8.86 4.75 9.19
N GLY A 64 9.51 5.02 8.06
CA GLY A 64 9.94 4.01 7.11
C GLY A 64 11.37 4.14 6.63
N SER A 65 11.73 3.34 5.63
CA SER A 65 13.05 3.36 5.01
C SER A 65 13.26 4.51 4.03
N GLY A 66 12.21 5.24 3.65
CA GLY A 66 12.21 6.18 2.53
C GLY A 66 12.21 5.52 1.15
N LEU A 67 12.25 4.19 1.05
CA LEU A 67 12.21 3.46 -0.22
C LEU A 67 10.78 3.12 -0.63
N THR A 68 10.46 3.24 -1.91
CA THR A 68 9.13 2.96 -2.44
C THR A 68 9.17 2.19 -3.76
N ASN A 69 8.10 1.46 -4.08
CA ASN A 69 7.76 1.17 -5.48
C ASN A 69 6.54 1.99 -5.89
N MET A 70 6.67 2.68 -7.02
CA MET A 70 5.63 3.49 -7.65
C MET A 70 5.35 2.91 -9.04
N HIS A 71 4.58 1.83 -9.16
CA HIS A 71 3.70 1.18 -8.18
C HIS A 71 3.97 -0.34 -8.08
N GLY A 72 3.30 -1.03 -7.17
CA GLY A 72 3.19 -2.49 -7.22
C GLY A 72 2.38 -2.94 -8.43
N SER A 73 2.61 -4.15 -8.93
CA SER A 73 2.00 -4.63 -10.18
C SER A 73 0.47 -4.68 -10.16
N THR A 74 -0.14 -4.84 -8.98
CA THR A 74 -1.60 -4.78 -8.82
C THR A 74 -2.13 -3.35 -8.91
N GLY A 75 -1.38 -2.38 -8.39
CA GLY A 75 -1.71 -0.95 -8.43
C GLY A 75 -1.25 -0.18 -7.20
N ASP A 76 -1.09 -0.86 -6.05
CA ASP A 76 -0.76 -0.25 -4.77
C ASP A 76 0.49 0.62 -4.83
N MET A 77 0.50 1.73 -4.09
CA MET A 77 1.76 2.34 -3.69
C MET A 77 2.44 1.44 -2.66
N ILE A 78 3.74 1.20 -2.84
CA ILE A 78 4.49 0.30 -1.96
C ILE A 78 5.43 1.11 -1.10
N LEU A 79 5.18 1.13 0.20
CA LEU A 79 6.11 1.64 1.21
C LEU A 79 7.02 0.49 1.65
N LEU A 80 8.29 0.53 1.23
CA LEU A 80 9.17 -0.64 1.23
C LEU A 80 10.15 -0.63 2.41
N GLY A 81 9.78 -1.29 3.50
CA GLY A 81 10.67 -1.54 4.61
C GLY A 81 10.41 -0.63 5.80
N THR A 82 9.74 -1.18 6.80
CA THR A 82 9.60 -0.60 8.15
C THR A 82 9.65 -1.73 9.18
N THR A 83 9.55 -1.39 10.47
CA THR A 83 9.51 -2.32 11.60
C THR A 83 8.06 -2.59 12.04
N THR A 84 7.87 -3.55 12.94
CA THR A 84 6.52 -3.92 13.42
C THR A 84 5.87 -2.81 14.23
N ASP A 85 6.64 -2.11 15.05
CA ASP A 85 6.13 -1.08 15.96
C ASP A 85 5.65 0.19 15.24
N GLU A 86 6.08 0.37 13.98
CA GLU A 86 5.71 1.51 13.14
C GLU A 86 4.45 1.25 12.27
N LEU A 87 3.90 0.02 12.25
CA LEU A 87 2.76 -0.31 11.40
C LEU A 87 1.49 0.48 11.77
N GLU A 88 1.14 0.52 13.05
CA GLU A 88 -0.03 1.28 13.54
C GLU A 88 0.17 2.80 13.40
N PRO A 89 1.33 3.39 13.80
CA PRO A 89 1.61 4.80 13.54
C PRO A 89 1.47 5.21 12.07
N ILE A 90 2.01 4.41 11.14
CA ILE A 90 1.88 4.68 9.70
C ILE A 90 0.43 4.66 9.28
N PHE A 91 -0.32 3.64 9.72
CA PHE A 91 -1.73 3.51 9.38
C PHE A 91 -2.56 4.69 9.88
N ASP A 92 -2.37 5.09 11.14
CA ASP A 92 -3.02 6.26 11.73
C ASP A 92 -2.70 7.56 10.97
N GLU A 93 -1.46 7.73 10.51
CA GLU A 93 -1.07 8.92 9.72
C GLU A 93 -1.60 8.91 8.29
N LEU A 94 -1.60 7.74 7.62
CA LEU A 94 -2.20 7.57 6.30
C LEU A 94 -3.69 7.95 6.32
N GLN A 95 -4.43 7.53 7.34
CA GLN A 95 -5.84 7.87 7.50
C GLN A 95 -6.07 9.38 7.64
N LYS A 96 -5.18 10.11 8.31
CA LYS A 96 -5.27 11.57 8.47
C LYS A 96 -5.04 12.34 7.15
N ILE A 97 -4.48 11.68 6.14
CA ILE A 97 -4.23 12.24 4.80
C ILE A 97 -5.11 11.58 3.72
N ASP A 98 -6.19 10.93 4.13
CA ASP A 98 -7.20 10.29 3.27
C ASP A 98 -6.64 9.13 2.41
N PHE A 99 -5.64 8.42 2.92
CA PHE A 99 -5.17 7.16 2.33
C PHE A 99 -5.50 5.98 3.24
N ASP A 100 -5.84 4.86 2.62
CA ASP A 100 -6.07 3.58 3.30
C ASP A 100 -5.11 2.51 2.75
N LEU A 101 -5.04 1.37 3.43
CA LEU A 101 -4.24 0.24 3.00
C LEU A 101 -4.84 -0.41 1.74
N GLY A 102 -3.97 -1.04 0.96
CA GLY A 102 -4.35 -1.93 -0.13
C GLY A 102 -4.55 -3.37 0.35
N GLY A 103 -5.00 -4.25 -0.54
CA GLY A 103 -5.25 -5.66 -0.22
C GLY A 103 -3.99 -6.55 -0.27
N SER A 104 -3.90 -7.52 0.64
CA SER A 104 -3.02 -8.68 0.53
C SER A 104 -3.52 -9.88 1.33
N GLY A 105 -3.35 -11.09 0.80
CA GLY A 105 -3.76 -12.32 1.48
C GLY A 105 -4.74 -13.10 0.64
N SER A 106 -5.73 -13.73 1.27
CA SER A 106 -6.82 -14.42 0.60
C SER A 106 -8.08 -13.55 0.60
N ASP A 107 -7.92 -12.34 0.06
CA ASP A 107 -8.83 -11.20 0.08
C ASP A 107 -9.14 -10.71 -1.36
N MET A 108 -10.06 -9.75 -1.46
CA MET A 108 -10.17 -8.92 -2.65
C MET A 108 -8.93 -8.02 -2.73
N ARG A 109 -8.18 -8.09 -3.84
CA ARG A 109 -7.00 -7.25 -4.02
C ARG A 109 -7.40 -5.90 -4.60
N THR A 110 -6.63 -4.87 -4.25
CA THR A 110 -6.81 -3.50 -4.71
C THR A 110 -7.15 -3.44 -6.20
N PRO A 111 -8.37 -2.99 -6.56
CA PRO A 111 -8.75 -2.81 -7.95
C PRO A 111 -7.85 -1.79 -8.64
N SER A 112 -7.61 -1.97 -9.93
CA SER A 112 -6.92 -0.98 -10.77
C SER A 112 -7.56 -0.90 -12.14
N CYS A 113 -7.33 0.21 -12.83
CA CYS A 113 -7.97 0.50 -14.11
C CYS A 113 -7.05 1.30 -15.03
N CYS A 114 -7.34 1.32 -16.32
CA CYS A 114 -6.71 2.29 -17.21
C CYS A 114 -7.18 3.72 -16.91
N ASN A 115 -6.52 4.71 -17.52
CA ASN A 115 -6.88 6.12 -17.39
C ASN A 115 -8.26 6.50 -17.96
N GLY A 116 -8.93 5.58 -18.67
CA GLY A 116 -10.32 5.71 -19.09
C GLY A 116 -10.64 7.02 -19.79
N MET A 117 -11.83 7.54 -19.49
CA MET A 117 -12.35 8.78 -20.07
C MET A 117 -11.54 10.03 -19.67
N ALA A 118 -10.66 9.94 -18.67
CA ALA A 118 -9.85 11.09 -18.27
C ALA A 118 -8.87 11.53 -19.37
N ARG A 119 -8.38 10.59 -20.19
CA ARG A 119 -7.43 10.92 -21.29
C ARG A 119 -7.37 9.86 -22.41
N CYS A 120 -8.47 9.18 -22.70
CA CYS A 120 -8.56 8.22 -23.81
C CYS A 120 -9.92 8.36 -24.51
N GLU A 121 -9.90 8.70 -25.79
CA GLU A 121 -11.09 8.84 -26.64
C GLU A 121 -11.73 7.50 -27.03
N TRP A 122 -11.09 6.37 -26.68
CA TRP A 122 -11.60 5.02 -26.90
C TRP A 122 -12.24 4.40 -25.65
N ALA A 123 -12.34 5.16 -24.55
CA ALA A 123 -12.99 4.67 -23.34
C ALA A 123 -14.50 4.50 -23.55
N CYS A 124 -14.98 3.26 -23.46
CA CYS A 124 -16.40 2.93 -23.67
C CYS A 124 -17.27 3.12 -22.42
N TYR A 125 -16.67 3.28 -21.25
CA TYR A 125 -17.34 3.55 -19.97
C TYR A 125 -16.36 4.24 -19.00
N ASP A 126 -16.88 4.75 -17.88
CA ASP A 126 -16.06 5.37 -16.84
C ASP A 126 -15.33 4.30 -15.99
N THR A 127 -14.15 3.91 -16.44
CA THR A 127 -13.32 2.90 -15.76
C THR A 127 -12.83 3.38 -14.40
N MET A 128 -12.60 4.68 -14.24
CA MET A 128 -12.10 5.25 -12.98
C MET A 128 -13.21 5.32 -11.93
N GLY A 129 -14.41 5.75 -12.34
CA GLY A 129 -15.61 5.68 -11.50
C GLY A 129 -15.90 4.26 -11.04
N ALA A 130 -15.98 3.30 -11.97
CA ALA A 130 -16.22 1.89 -11.62
C ALA A 130 -15.13 1.31 -10.70
N CYS A 131 -13.85 1.64 -10.93
CA CYS A 131 -12.76 1.20 -10.07
C CYS A 131 -12.90 1.74 -8.64
N TYR A 132 -13.24 3.02 -8.51
CA TYR A 132 -13.46 3.65 -7.20
C TYR A 132 -14.66 3.04 -6.49
N ASP A 133 -15.80 2.91 -7.18
CA ASP A 133 -17.04 2.38 -6.63
C ASP A 133 -16.85 0.95 -6.10
N PHE A 134 -16.26 0.05 -6.90
CA PHE A 134 -15.97 -1.31 -6.43
C PHE A 134 -14.96 -1.37 -5.28
N THR A 135 -14.01 -0.44 -5.24
CA THR A 135 -13.06 -0.35 -4.12
C THR A 135 -13.79 0.03 -2.83
N GLN A 136 -14.74 0.96 -2.89
CA GLN A 136 -15.51 1.41 -1.72
C GLN A 136 -16.59 0.41 -1.29
N ASP A 137 -17.30 -0.19 -2.26
CA ASP A 137 -18.40 -1.13 -1.99
C ASP A 137 -17.91 -2.41 -1.30
N PHE A 138 -16.70 -2.86 -1.61
CA PHE A 138 -16.12 -4.13 -1.13
C PHE A 138 -14.94 -3.93 -0.17
N GLN A 139 -14.99 -2.89 0.66
CA GLN A 139 -13.94 -2.61 1.66
C GLN A 139 -13.75 -3.77 2.66
N ASP A 140 -14.84 -4.42 3.09
CA ASP A 140 -14.75 -5.58 4.01
C ASP A 140 -14.00 -6.73 3.34
N GLU A 141 -14.32 -7.06 2.09
CA GLU A 141 -13.66 -8.12 1.35
C GLU A 141 -12.20 -7.81 1.00
N LEU A 142 -11.82 -6.52 0.92
CA LEU A 142 -10.45 -6.08 0.65
C LEU A 142 -9.56 -6.17 1.90
N HIS A 143 -10.14 -5.95 3.07
CA HIS A 143 -9.39 -5.86 4.33
C HIS A 143 -9.45 -7.12 5.20
N ARG A 144 -9.93 -8.24 4.68
CA ARG A 144 -10.22 -9.48 5.44
C ARG A 144 -9.12 -10.54 5.48
#